data_AF-A0A955EGD4-F1
#
_entry.id   AF-A0A955EGD4-F1
#
_cell.length_a   1.000
_cell.length_b   1.000
_cell.length_c   1.000
_cell.angle_alpha   90.00
_cell.angle_beta   90.00
_cell.angle_gamma   90.00
#
_symmetry.space_group_name_H-M   'P 1'
#
loop_
_entity.id
_entity.type
_entity.pdbx_description
1 polymer ?
#
loop_
_entity_poly.entity_id
_entity_poly.type
_entity_poly.pdbx_seq_one_letter_code
_entity_poly.pdbx_strand_id
1 'polypeptide(L)'
;MPHASADDWLMALGIAVGAIGIAILLITRTRPRWLEGISLAGVGPVSLVTWALTGLAIIAIGYHVFVHAASLPQFRAPMPLVAIVSVVVIAGSLAIDALDNRHDQSGEDRSDGDT
;
A
#
# COMPACT_ATOMS: atom_id res chain seq x y z
N MET A 1 -7.85 28.37 25.36
CA MET A 1 -7.23 27.32 24.53
C MET A 1 -7.65 27.59 23.10
N PRO A 2 -6.73 27.87 22.16
CA PRO A 2 -7.12 28.05 20.76
C PRO A 2 -7.75 26.73 20.28
N HIS A 3 -8.99 26.80 19.81
CA HIS A 3 -9.64 25.67 19.16
C HIS A 3 -9.01 25.51 17.78
N ALA A 4 -8.25 24.42 17.59
CA ALA A 4 -7.74 24.06 16.28
C ALA A 4 -8.91 23.97 15.29
N SER A 5 -8.77 24.62 14.14
CA SER A 5 -9.79 24.62 13.10
C SER A 5 -9.93 23.22 12.51
N ALA A 6 -11.06 22.93 11.88
CA ALA A 6 -11.26 21.65 11.19
C ALA A 6 -10.18 21.42 10.11
N ASP A 7 -9.69 22.49 9.49
CA ASP A 7 -8.65 22.44 8.47
C ASP A 7 -7.28 22.04 9.07
N ASP A 8 -6.96 22.52 10.28
CA ASP A 8 -5.73 22.13 10.99
C ASP A 8 -5.71 20.62 11.30
N TRP A 9 -6.87 20.07 11.69
CA TRP A 9 -7.02 18.63 11.92
C TRP A 9 -6.89 17.80 10.65
N LEU A 10 -7.45 18.27 9.53
CA LEU A 10 -7.33 17.60 8.23
C LEU A 10 -5.90 17.64 7.70
N MET A 11 -5.20 18.77 7.88
CA MET A 11 -3.77 18.87 7.56
C MET A 11 -2.95 17.86 8.38
N ALA A 12 -3.15 17.83 9.69
CA ALA A 12 -2.47 16.89 10.57
C ALA A 12 -2.75 15.43 10.18
N LEU A 13 -3.99 15.12 9.83
CA LEU A 13 -4.39 13.80 9.34
C LEU A 13 -3.68 13.45 8.02
N GLY A 14 -3.65 14.36 7.05
CA GLY A 14 -2.98 14.15 5.77
C GLY A 14 -1.47 13.87 5.94
N ILE A 15 -0.81 14.63 6.82
CA ILE A 15 0.60 14.42 7.17
C ILE A 15 0.79 13.07 7.86
N ALA A 16 -0.04 12.74 8.85
CA ALA A 16 0.06 11.48 9.59
C ALA A 16 -0.12 10.27 8.66
N VAL A 17 -1.13 10.30 7.78
CA VAL A 17 -1.37 9.26 6.78
C VAL A 17 -0.19 9.16 5.81
N GLY A 18 0.31 10.28 5.28
CA GLY A 18 1.50 10.30 4.43
C GLY A 18 2.73 9.70 5.11
N ALA A 19 2.97 10.03 6.39
CA ALA A 19 4.06 9.50 7.18
C ALA A 19 3.95 7.98 7.41
N ILE A 20 2.73 7.47 7.63
CA ILE A 20 2.48 6.02 7.73
C ILE A 20 2.85 5.33 6.41
N GLY A 21 2.44 5.89 5.27
CA GLY A 21 2.79 5.33 3.96
C GLY A 21 4.30 5.31 3.71
N ILE A 22 5.01 6.37 4.09
CA ILE A 22 6.49 6.43 4.02
C ILE A 22 7.11 5.38 4.94
N ALA A 23 6.62 5.26 6.18
CA ALA A 23 7.11 4.27 7.14
C ALA A 23 6.96 2.85 6.58
N ILE A 24 5.81 2.54 5.96
CA ILE A 24 5.58 1.26 5.29
C ILE A 24 6.61 1.03 4.17
N LEU A 25 6.87 2.02 3.31
CA LEU A 25 7.89 1.89 2.25
C LEU A 25 9.30 1.67 2.81
N LEU A 26 9.66 2.37 3.88
CA LEU A 26 10.96 2.22 4.53
C LEU A 26 11.12 0.85 5.19
N ILE A 27 10.06 0.37 5.85
CA ILE A 27 10.01 -0.99 6.40
C ILE A 27 10.11 -2.01 5.27
N THR A 28 9.41 -1.80 4.15
CA THR A 28 9.46 -2.72 3.00
C THR A 28 10.89 -2.80 2.43
N ARG A 29 11.61 -1.67 2.39
CA ARG A 29 13.00 -1.59 1.93
C ARG A 29 13.98 -2.38 2.81
N THR A 30 13.75 -2.47 4.12
CA THR A 30 14.66 -3.17 5.04
C THR A 30 14.48 -4.69 5.06
N ARG A 31 13.57 -5.24 4.23
CA ARG A 31 13.18 -6.66 4.19
C ARG A 31 13.09 -7.33 5.57
N PRO A 32 12.21 -6.85 6.45
CA PRO A 32 12.05 -7.45 7.74
C PRO A 32 11.50 -8.87 7.62
N ARG A 33 12.24 -9.86 8.11
CA ARG A 33 11.83 -11.28 8.12
C ARG A 33 10.48 -11.53 8.80
N TRP A 34 10.03 -10.63 9.69
CA TRP A 34 8.71 -10.75 10.35
C TRP A 34 7.53 -10.45 9.41
N LEU A 35 7.74 -9.81 8.25
CA LEU A 35 6.70 -9.63 7.24
C LEU A 35 6.45 -10.90 6.41
N GLU A 36 7.42 -11.81 6.34
CA GLU A 36 7.31 -13.08 5.58
C GLU A 36 6.24 -14.02 6.18
N GLY A 37 5.83 -13.78 7.43
CA GLY A 37 4.77 -14.54 8.10
C GLY A 37 3.35 -14.01 7.91
N ILE A 38 3.15 -12.88 7.22
CA ILE A 38 1.82 -12.30 7.00
C ILE A 38 1.24 -12.91 5.73
N SER A 39 0.30 -13.84 5.90
CA SER A 39 -0.47 -14.42 4.78
C SER A 39 -1.90 -13.89 4.76
N LEU A 40 -2.40 -13.60 3.56
CA LEU A 40 -3.80 -13.31 3.32
C LEU A 40 -4.55 -14.62 3.08
N ALA A 41 -5.68 -14.78 3.78
CA ALA A 41 -6.53 -15.96 3.64
C ALA A 41 -6.97 -16.13 2.18
N GLY A 42 -6.61 -17.27 1.57
CA GLY A 42 -6.95 -17.62 0.20
C GLY A 42 -6.02 -17.07 -0.88
N VAL A 43 -5.01 -16.27 -0.54
CA VAL A 43 -4.02 -15.75 -1.52
C VAL A 43 -2.63 -16.30 -1.24
N GLY A 44 -2.21 -16.42 0.02
CA GLY A 44 -0.85 -16.84 0.42
C GLY A 44 -0.06 -15.70 1.09
N PRO A 45 1.28 -15.84 1.28
CA PRO A 45 2.13 -14.78 1.81
C PRO A 45 2.05 -13.51 0.96
N VAL A 46 2.00 -12.35 1.62
CA VAL A 46 1.91 -11.05 0.95
C VAL A 46 3.28 -10.68 0.38
N SER A 47 3.38 -10.47 -0.94
CA SER A 47 4.65 -10.12 -1.55
C SER A 47 5.14 -8.72 -1.10
N LEU A 48 6.46 -8.54 -1.21
CA LEU A 48 7.09 -7.23 -1.00
C LEU A 48 6.52 -6.17 -1.95
N VAL A 49 6.10 -6.58 -3.16
CA VAL A 49 5.47 -5.69 -4.14
C VAL A 49 4.13 -5.18 -3.61
N THR A 50 3.29 -6.04 -3.04
CA THR A 50 2.00 -5.64 -2.44
C THR A 50 2.20 -4.67 -1.28
N TRP A 51 3.22 -4.87 -0.44
CA TRP A 51 3.57 -3.91 0.62
C TRP A 51 4.03 -2.55 0.08
N ALA A 52 4.88 -2.54 -0.95
CA ALA A 52 5.34 -1.32 -1.58
C ALA A 52 4.17 -0.53 -2.21
N LEU A 53 3.29 -1.24 -2.91
CA LEU A 53 2.10 -0.66 -3.53
C LEU A 53 1.12 -0.11 -2.49
N THR A 54 0.94 -0.81 -1.38
CA THR A 54 0.12 -0.35 -0.24
C THR A 54 0.69 0.93 0.36
N GLY A 55 2.00 0.97 0.61
CA GLY A 55 2.68 2.17 1.11
C GLY A 55 2.50 3.37 0.18
N LEU A 56 2.66 3.16 -1.14
CA LEU A 56 2.47 4.20 -2.15
C LEU A 56 1.02 4.70 -2.19
N ALA A 57 0.03 3.80 -2.09
CA ALA A 57 -1.39 4.17 -2.06
C ALA A 57 -1.71 5.04 -0.84
N ILE A 58 -1.18 4.70 0.33
CA ILE A 58 -1.37 5.49 1.57
C ILE A 58 -0.73 6.88 1.42
N ILE A 59 0.45 7.00 0.83
CA ILE A 59 1.09 8.30 0.55
C ILE A 59 0.20 9.15 -0.35
N ALA A 60 -0.33 8.56 -1.43
CA ALA A 60 -1.20 9.28 -2.37
C ALA A 60 -2.48 9.79 -1.69
N ILE A 61 -3.10 8.99 -0.82
CA ILE A 61 -4.26 9.41 -0.03
C ILE A 61 -3.88 10.55 0.92
N GLY A 62 -2.78 10.43 1.66
CA GLY A 62 -2.29 11.46 2.56
C GLY A 62 -2.02 12.80 1.85
N TYR A 63 -1.39 12.74 0.67
CA TYR A 63 -1.16 13.89 -0.20
C TYR A 63 -2.48 14.54 -0.62
N HIS A 64 -3.49 13.75 -1.04
CA HIS A 64 -4.78 14.28 -1.44
C HIS A 64 -5.51 15.00 -0.31
N VAL A 65 -5.54 14.39 0.88
CA VAL A 65 -6.14 15.00 2.07
C VAL A 65 -5.41 16.29 2.43
N PHE A 66 -4.08 16.29 2.40
CA PHE A 66 -3.26 17.46 2.68
C PHE A 66 -3.51 18.61 1.69
N VAL A 67 -3.45 18.34 0.38
CA VAL A 67 -3.70 19.35 -0.67
C VAL A 67 -5.13 19.86 -0.63
N HIS A 68 -6.09 19.01 -0.24
CA HIS A 68 -7.46 19.44 -0.05
C HIS A 68 -7.58 20.45 1.09
N ALA A 69 -7.02 20.13 2.26
CA ALA A 69 -7.01 20.98 3.45
C ALA A 69 -6.20 22.27 3.24
N ALA A 70 -5.06 22.20 2.54
CA ALA A 70 -4.22 23.35 2.21
C ALA A 70 -4.84 24.30 1.18
N SER A 71 -6.01 23.97 0.62
CA SER A 71 -6.68 24.79 -0.39
C SER A 71 -5.77 25.15 -1.57
N LEU A 72 -4.96 24.18 -2.02
CA LEU A 72 -4.02 24.33 -3.14
C LEU A 72 -4.57 23.68 -4.41
N PRO A 73 -5.48 24.34 -5.17
CA PRO A 73 -6.20 23.72 -6.28
C PRO A 73 -5.29 23.32 -7.45
N GLN A 74 -4.17 24.01 -7.68
CA GLN A 74 -3.25 23.67 -8.78
C GLN A 74 -2.56 22.30 -8.65
N PHE A 75 -2.59 21.71 -7.45
CA PHE A 75 -1.97 20.41 -7.15
C PHE A 75 -3.00 19.29 -6.97
N ARG A 76 -4.30 19.58 -7.16
CA ARG A 76 -5.34 18.57 -7.04
C ARG A 76 -5.36 17.70 -8.29
N ALA A 77 -4.96 16.44 -8.17
CA ALA A 77 -5.25 15.47 -9.21
C ALA A 77 -6.77 15.24 -9.31
N PRO A 78 -7.32 15.01 -10.51
CA PRO A 78 -8.72 14.67 -10.66
C PRO A 78 -9.02 13.36 -9.91
N MET A 79 -9.96 13.39 -8.96
CA MET A 79 -10.35 12.24 -8.12
C MET A 79 -10.57 10.92 -8.90
N PRO A 80 -11.17 10.93 -10.12
CA PRO A 80 -11.31 9.71 -10.91
C PRO A 80 -9.99 9.04 -11.25
N LEU A 81 -8.94 9.82 -11.54
CA LEU A 81 -7.64 9.29 -11.91
C LEU A 81 -6.98 8.59 -10.71
N VAL A 82 -7.11 9.18 -9.52
CA VAL A 82 -6.61 8.60 -8.27
C VAL A 82 -7.30 7.27 -8.00
N ALA A 83 -8.62 7.24 -8.10
CA ALA A 83 -9.41 6.02 -7.89
C ALA A 83 -9.01 4.91 -8.88
N ILE A 84 -8.86 5.25 -10.18
CA ILE A 84 -8.43 4.28 -11.21
C ILE A 84 -7.04 3.75 -10.90
N VAL A 85 -6.08 4.63 -10.59
CA VAL A 85 -4.70 4.21 -10.26
C VAL A 85 -4.70 3.31 -9.04
N SER A 86 -5.45 3.64 -7.98
CA SER A 86 -5.55 2.78 -6.79
C SER A 86 -6.14 1.41 -7.10
N VAL A 87 -7.22 1.34 -7.89
CA VAL A 87 -7.83 0.06 -8.28
C VAL A 87 -6.88 -0.79 -9.12
N VAL A 88 -6.20 -0.19 -10.11
CA VAL A 88 -5.23 -0.90 -10.96
C VAL A 88 -4.05 -1.42 -10.13
N VAL A 89 -3.56 -0.61 -9.19
CA VAL A 89 -2.46 -0.99 -8.29
C VAL A 89 -2.86 -2.17 -7.40
N ILE A 90 -4.04 -2.13 -6.77
CA ILE A 90 -4.53 -3.20 -5.90
C ILE A 90 -4.77 -4.49 -6.71
N ALA A 91 -5.46 -4.38 -7.85
CA ALA A 91 -5.74 -5.54 -8.70
C ALA A 91 -4.45 -6.16 -9.25
N GLY A 92 -3.48 -5.32 -9.66
CA GLY A 92 -2.17 -5.78 -10.13
C GLY A 92 -1.37 -6.48 -9.03
N SER A 93 -1.38 -5.96 -7.80
CA SER A 93 -0.67 -6.59 -6.68
C SER A 93 -1.26 -7.96 -6.35
N LEU A 94 -2.58 -8.07 -6.29
CA LEU A 94 -3.27 -9.35 -6.04
C LEU A 94 -3.03 -10.36 -7.16
N ALA A 95 -2.97 -9.91 -8.42
CA ALA A 95 -2.67 -10.77 -9.54
C ALA A 95 -1.23 -11.32 -9.47
N ILE A 96 -0.26 -10.49 -9.09
CA ILE A 96 1.13 -10.92 -8.89
C ILE A 96 1.21 -11.93 -7.73
N ASP A 97 0.62 -11.62 -6.57
CA ASP A 97 0.61 -12.52 -5.42
C ASP A 97 -0.04 -13.88 -5.78
N ALA A 98 -1.14 -13.86 -6.54
CA ALA A 98 -1.79 -15.08 -6.99
C ALA A 98 -0.96 -15.89 -8.00
N LEU A 99 -0.11 -15.24 -8.79
CA LEU A 99 0.78 -15.91 -9.74
C LEU A 99 2.00 -16.52 -9.03
N ASP A 100 2.60 -15.79 -8.09
CA ASP A 100 3.76 -16.25 -7.31
C ASP A 100 3.38 -17.49 -6.48
N ASN A 101 2.25 -17.45 -5.77
CA ASN A 101 1.82 -18.57 -4.93
C ASN A 101 1.44 -19.85 -5.72
N ARG A 102 1.10 -19.73 -7.02
CA ARG A 102 0.90 -20.90 -7.89
C ARG A 102 2.22 -21.53 -8.33
N HIS A 103 3.26 -20.72 -8.53
CA HIS A 103 4.58 -21.22 -8.92
C HIS A 103 5.24 -21.99 -7.78
N ASP A 104 5.15 -21.49 -6.55
CA ASP A 104 5.73 -22.15 -5.38
C ASP A 104 5.11 -23.54 -5.13
N GLN A 105 3.77 -23.67 -5.22
CA GLN A 105 3.10 -24.97 -5.10
C GLN A 105 3.55 -25.99 -6.16
N SER A 106 3.79 -25.54 -7.39
CA SER A 106 4.24 -26.43 -8.47
C SER A 106 5.69 -26.90 -8.33
N GLY A 107 6.50 -26.20 -7.52
CA GLY A 107 7.88 -26.58 -7.21
C GLY A 107 7.96 -27.65 -6.12
N GLU A 108 7.05 -27.61 -5.15
CA GLU A 108 7.02 -28.52 -3.99
C GLU A 108 6.54 -29.93 -4.38
N ASP A 109 5.50 -30.03 -5.22
CA ASP A 109 5.00 -31.31 -5.77
C ASP A 109 6.05 -32.08 -6.59
N ARG A 110 7.06 -31.38 -7.11
CA ARG A 110 8.15 -31.97 -7.91
C ARG A 110 9.29 -32.53 -7.07
N SER A 111 9.43 -32.07 -5.82
CA SER A 111 10.50 -32.49 -4.91
C SER A 111 10.14 -33.76 -4.13
N ASP A 112 8.85 -34.00 -3.89
CA ASP A 112 8.35 -35.15 -3.11
C ASP A 112 8.16 -36.42 -3.96
N GLY A 113 8.27 -36.33 -5.28
CA GLY A 113 8.11 -37.45 -6.21
C GLY A 113 9.37 -38.31 -6.43
N ASP A 114 10.53 -37.90 -5.91
CA ASP A 114 11.84 -38.51 -6.16
C ASP A 114 12.42 -39.31 -4.96
N THR A 115 11.61 -39.59 -3.92
CA THR A 115 11.97 -40.45 -2.77
C THR A 115 11.14 -41.72 -2.69
#